data_AF-A0A2P2CA95-F1
#
_entry.id   AF-A0A2P2CA95-F1
#
_cell.length_a   1.000
_cell.length_b   1.000
_cell.length_c   1.000
_cell.angle_alpha   90.00
_cell.angle_beta   90.00
_cell.angle_gamma   90.00
#
_symmetry.space_group_name_H-M   'P 1'
#
loop_
_entity.id
_entity.type
_entity.pdbx_description
1 polymer ?
#
loop_
_entity_poly.entity_id
_entity_poly.type
_entity_poly.pdbx_seq_one_letter_code
_entity_poly.pdbx_strand_id
1 'polypeptide(L)'
;MSLQAPIDRHTHRVLRAAVLELVEAEPRRRSGFPTVVHAGAPGCSLRHVEAPPLPDAGLRADVVLSLLRGAPGSHQPHLWLTRPGELSPHDDDLRWLGPAQWAASALGLPVGLVVVTRKGWFDPVSGVCREWRRLRRRPGG
;
A
#
# COMPACT_ATOMS: atom_id res chain seq x y z
N MET A 1 2.03 12.60 2.82
CA MET A 1 0.67 13.14 2.56
C MET A 1 -0.38 12.17 3.13
N SER A 2 -1.60 12.60 3.40
CA SER A 2 -2.71 11.72 3.81
C SER A 2 -3.93 11.90 2.91
N LEU A 3 -4.68 10.83 2.72
CA LEU A 3 -5.94 10.78 1.99
C LEU A 3 -7.02 11.55 2.75
N GLN A 4 -7.82 12.30 2.01
CA GLN A 4 -8.93 13.08 2.54
C GLN A 4 -10.24 12.61 1.92
N ALA A 5 -11.31 12.63 2.70
CA ALA A 5 -12.66 12.37 2.19
C ALA A 5 -13.28 13.68 1.68
N PRO A 6 -14.04 13.67 0.56
CA PRO A 6 -14.33 12.51 -0.30
C PRO A 6 -13.12 12.10 -1.15
N ILE A 7 -12.93 10.78 -1.32
CA ILE A 7 -11.86 10.22 -2.14
C ILE A 7 -12.24 10.34 -3.61
N ASP A 8 -11.31 10.84 -4.43
CA ASP A 8 -11.53 10.95 -5.86
C ASP A 8 -11.66 9.58 -6.55
N ARG A 9 -12.26 9.59 -7.74
CA ARG A 9 -12.57 8.36 -8.47
C ARG A 9 -11.32 7.59 -8.88
N HIS A 10 -10.21 8.26 -9.19
CA HIS A 10 -8.97 7.61 -9.60
C HIS A 10 -8.35 6.87 -8.42
N THR A 11 -8.13 7.55 -7.30
CA THR A 11 -7.61 6.96 -6.07
C THR A 11 -8.46 5.77 -5.61
N HIS A 12 -9.80 5.92 -5.62
CA HIS A 12 -10.69 4.81 -5.27
C HIS A 12 -10.54 3.60 -6.21
N ARG A 13 -10.36 3.81 -7.52
CA ARG A 13 -10.14 2.71 -8.48
C ARG A 13 -8.81 2.02 -8.26
N VAL A 14 -7.74 2.78 -8.03
CA VAL A 14 -6.39 2.27 -7.77
C VAL A 14 -6.40 1.42 -6.49
N LEU A 15 -6.89 1.95 -5.38
CA LEU A 15 -6.88 1.23 -4.11
C LEU A 15 -7.80 0.00 -4.14
N ARG A 16 -8.93 0.07 -4.86
CA ARG A 16 -9.77 -1.12 -5.09
C ARG A 16 -9.03 -2.20 -5.90
N ALA A 17 -8.23 -1.81 -6.89
CA ALA A 17 -7.44 -2.77 -7.68
C ALA A 17 -6.32 -3.41 -6.84
N ALA A 18 -5.65 -2.66 -5.96
CA ALA A 18 -4.66 -3.20 -5.03
C ALA A 18 -5.27 -4.27 -4.09
N VAL A 19 -6.47 -4.04 -3.56
CA VAL A 19 -7.18 -5.05 -2.73
C VAL A 19 -7.54 -6.29 -3.56
N LEU A 20 -7.97 -6.10 -4.82
CA LEU A 20 -8.28 -7.23 -5.72
C LEU A 20 -7.05 -8.09 -5.99
N GLU A 21 -5.93 -7.47 -6.35
CA GLU A 21 -4.66 -8.16 -6.58
C GLU A 21 -4.23 -8.96 -5.36
N LEU A 22 -4.33 -8.37 -4.17
CA LEU A 22 -4.02 -9.09 -2.93
C LEU A 22 -4.95 -10.29 -2.70
N VAL A 23 -6.27 -10.13 -2.92
CA VAL A 23 -7.24 -11.22 -2.75
C VAL A 23 -7.04 -12.34 -3.77
N GLU A 24 -6.62 -12.00 -4.99
CA GLU A 24 -6.32 -12.96 -6.06
C GLU A 24 -4.98 -13.70 -5.81
N ALA A 25 -3.95 -12.98 -5.36
CA ALA A 25 -2.63 -13.53 -5.09
C ALA A 25 -2.56 -14.35 -3.78
N GLU A 26 -3.32 -13.97 -2.75
CA GLU A 26 -3.25 -14.58 -1.42
C GLU A 26 -4.60 -15.17 -0.98
N PRO A 27 -4.90 -16.43 -1.40
CA PRO A 27 -6.17 -17.10 -1.11
C PRO A 27 -6.51 -17.12 0.38
N ARG A 28 -7.81 -17.08 0.72
CA ARG A 28 -8.31 -17.07 2.11
C ARG A 28 -7.72 -18.16 3.02
N ARG A 29 -7.39 -19.33 2.45
CA ARG A 29 -6.83 -20.47 3.20
C ARG A 29 -5.39 -20.24 3.65
N ARG A 30 -4.67 -19.29 3.05
CA ARG A 30 -3.34 -18.89 3.51
C ARG A 30 -3.52 -17.80 4.57
N SER A 31 -3.17 -18.13 5.81
CA SER A 31 -3.30 -17.23 6.96
C SER A 31 -2.08 -16.30 7.13
N GLY A 32 -0.92 -16.70 6.61
CA GLY A 32 0.32 -15.93 6.68
C GLY A 32 0.89 -15.67 5.30
N PHE A 33 1.03 -14.40 4.96
CA PHE A 33 1.84 -13.92 3.84
C PHE A 33 2.66 -12.72 4.36
N PRO A 34 3.87 -12.49 3.81
CA PRO A 34 4.73 -11.41 4.30
C PRO A 34 4.12 -10.04 4.01
N THR A 35 4.55 -9.05 4.78
CA THR A 35 4.30 -7.64 4.47
C THR A 35 5.04 -7.28 3.19
N VAL A 36 4.37 -6.54 2.29
CA VAL A 36 4.96 -6.11 1.02
C VAL A 36 4.66 -4.64 0.80
N VAL A 37 5.69 -3.84 0.51
CA VAL A 37 5.55 -2.44 0.11
C VAL A 37 5.63 -2.33 -1.39
N HIS A 38 4.73 -1.55 -1.98
CA HIS A 38 4.58 -1.40 -3.42
C HIS A 38 4.60 0.07 -3.82
N ALA A 39 5.25 0.40 -4.92
CA ALA A 39 5.20 1.72 -5.54
C ALA A 39 4.86 1.65 -7.03
N GLY A 40 3.96 2.51 -7.49
CA GLY A 40 3.52 2.60 -8.89
C GLY A 40 2.01 2.53 -9.01
N ALA A 41 1.49 1.63 -9.85
CA ALA A 41 0.07 1.33 -9.98
C ALA A 41 -0.18 -0.18 -9.82
N PRO A 42 -1.37 -0.59 -9.35
CA PRO A 42 -1.76 -2.00 -9.37
C PRO A 42 -1.59 -2.61 -10.77
N GLY A 43 -1.01 -3.80 -10.82
CA GLY A 43 -0.66 -4.51 -12.05
C GLY A 43 0.66 -4.06 -12.70
N CYS A 44 1.21 -2.91 -12.29
CA CYS A 44 2.48 -2.37 -12.76
C CYS A 44 3.19 -1.62 -11.63
N SER A 45 3.66 -2.36 -10.62
CA SER A 45 4.36 -1.82 -9.47
C SER A 45 5.71 -2.48 -9.26
N LEU A 46 6.63 -1.71 -8.67
CA LEU A 46 7.77 -2.28 -7.98
C LEU A 46 7.32 -2.69 -6.58
N ARG A 47 7.87 -3.81 -6.08
CA ARG A 47 7.53 -4.34 -4.77
C ARG A 47 8.76 -4.77 -3.98
N HIS A 48 8.72 -4.55 -2.68
CA HIS A 48 9.67 -5.09 -1.72
C HIS A 48 8.91 -5.99 -0.73
N VAL A 49 9.33 -7.25 -0.63
CA VAL A 49 8.78 -8.21 0.33
C VAL A 49 9.62 -8.16 1.60
N GLU A 50 9.02 -7.84 2.72
CA GLU A 50 9.69 -7.81 4.02
C GLU A 50 9.74 -9.22 4.62
N ALA A 51 10.81 -9.95 4.33
CA ALA A 51 11.11 -11.26 4.89
C ALA A 51 12.62 -11.56 4.80
N PRO A 52 13.40 -11.47 5.89
CA PRO A 52 13.01 -11.10 7.26
C PRO A 52 12.73 -9.59 7.43
N PRO A 53 12.23 -9.15 8.61
CA PRO A 53 12.04 -7.73 8.90
C PRO A 53 13.33 -6.92 8.78
N LEU A 54 13.23 -5.71 8.24
CA LEU A 54 14.37 -4.80 8.17
C LEU A 54 14.73 -4.28 9.58
N PRO A 55 16.02 -4.11 9.89
CA PRO A 55 16.46 -3.85 11.26
C PRO A 55 16.13 -2.44 11.74
N ASP A 56 16.01 -1.46 10.84
CA ASP A 56 15.82 -0.06 11.22
C ASP A 56 14.98 0.76 10.23
N ALA A 57 14.71 2.00 10.61
CA ALA A 57 13.93 2.94 9.82
C ALA A 57 14.69 3.51 8.60
N GLY A 58 16.02 3.57 8.65
CA GLY A 58 16.86 4.07 7.56
C GLY A 58 16.82 3.13 6.37
N LEU A 59 16.99 1.82 6.58
CA LEU A 59 16.87 0.84 5.49
C LEU A 59 15.46 0.77 4.90
N ARG A 60 14.42 0.96 5.72
CA ARG A 60 13.05 1.09 5.19
C ARG A 60 12.92 2.34 4.31
N ALA A 61 13.55 3.43 4.68
CA ALA A 61 13.53 4.67 3.91
C ALA A 61 14.25 4.49 2.57
N ASP A 62 15.42 3.84 2.57
CA ASP A 62 16.17 3.54 1.35
C ASP A 62 15.41 2.61 0.39
N VAL A 63 14.70 1.62 0.94
CA VAL A 63 13.79 0.76 0.16
C VAL A 63 12.68 1.58 -0.47
N VAL A 64 11.97 2.41 0.30
CA VAL A 64 10.87 3.23 -0.25
C VAL A 64 11.40 4.23 -1.28
N LEU A 65 12.54 4.86 -1.03
CA LEU A 65 13.20 5.78 -1.95
C LEU A 65 13.52 5.09 -3.28
N SER A 66 14.06 3.88 -3.22
CA SER A 66 14.40 3.07 -4.40
C SER A 66 13.14 2.66 -5.18
N LEU A 67 12.09 2.23 -4.48
CA LEU A 67 10.81 1.89 -5.09
C LEU A 67 10.16 3.09 -5.78
N LEU A 68 10.11 4.25 -5.12
CA LEU A 68 9.51 5.47 -5.67
C LEU A 68 10.28 6.01 -6.89
N ARG A 69 11.61 5.96 -6.86
CA ARG A 69 12.45 6.37 -8.00
C ARG A 69 12.28 5.47 -9.22
N GLY A 70 12.13 4.16 -9.00
CA GLY A 70 11.98 3.18 -10.07
C GLY A 70 10.53 2.95 -10.51
N ALA A 71 9.55 3.50 -9.78
CA ALA A 71 8.14 3.24 -10.05
C ALA A 71 7.74 3.70 -11.46
N PRO A 72 7.06 2.85 -12.25
CA PRO A 72 6.47 3.25 -13.52
C PRO A 72 5.50 4.43 -13.32
N GLY A 73 5.56 5.44 -14.20
CA GLY A 73 4.69 6.62 -14.08
C GLY A 73 5.04 7.53 -12.90
N SER A 74 6.34 7.66 -12.60
CA SER A 74 6.94 8.33 -11.42
C SER A 74 6.52 9.78 -11.13
N HIS A 75 5.75 10.43 -12.00
CA HIS A 75 5.19 11.76 -11.74
C HIS A 75 4.09 11.75 -10.67
N GLN A 76 3.40 10.62 -10.45
CA GLN A 76 2.38 10.50 -9.40
C GLN A 76 2.18 9.04 -8.96
N PRO A 77 3.21 8.37 -8.41
CA PRO A 77 3.11 6.97 -8.02
C PRO A 77 2.18 6.82 -6.80
N HIS A 78 1.49 5.70 -6.68
CA HIS A 78 0.84 5.32 -5.43
C HIS A 78 1.82 4.50 -4.59
N LEU A 79 1.74 4.63 -3.27
CA LEU A 79 2.54 3.84 -2.32
C LEU A 79 1.58 3.10 -1.39
N TRP A 80 1.68 1.78 -1.36
CA TRP A 80 0.83 0.98 -0.48
C TRP A 80 1.58 -0.20 0.14
N LEU A 81 1.12 -0.61 1.30
CA LEU A 81 1.61 -1.76 2.04
C LEU A 81 0.53 -2.82 2.09
N THR A 82 0.81 -4.03 1.60
CA THR A 82 -0.08 -5.19 1.75
C THR A 82 0.37 -6.02 2.93
N ARG A 83 -0.56 -6.44 3.79
CA ARG A 83 -0.29 -7.35 4.90
C ARG A 83 -1.50 -8.21 5.27
N PRO A 84 -1.31 -9.32 5.99
CA PRO A 84 -2.42 -10.09 6.56
C PRO A 84 -3.09 -9.33 7.71
N GLY A 85 -4.18 -9.93 8.21
CA GLY A 85 -4.90 -9.45 9.38
C GLY A 85 -6.03 -8.47 9.09
N GLU A 86 -6.39 -7.73 10.14
CA GLU A 86 -7.56 -6.87 10.21
C GLU A 86 -7.34 -5.49 9.59
N LEU A 87 -8.44 -4.81 9.26
CA LEU A 87 -8.45 -3.45 8.72
C LEU A 87 -8.37 -2.41 9.84
N SER A 88 -7.33 -2.52 10.66
CA SER A 88 -7.01 -1.62 11.77
C SER A 88 -5.50 -1.40 11.83
N PRO A 89 -5.01 -0.24 12.26
CA PRO A 89 -3.58 0.02 12.39
C PRO A 89 -2.86 -1.04 13.24
N HIS A 90 -1.69 -1.48 12.79
CA HIS A 90 -0.75 -2.28 13.56
C HIS A 90 0.61 -1.58 13.65
N ASP A 91 1.43 -1.96 14.63
CA ASP A 91 2.78 -1.40 14.81
C ASP A 91 3.65 -1.53 13.56
N ASP A 92 3.49 -2.63 12.81
CA ASP A 92 4.22 -2.84 11.56
C ASP A 92 3.83 -1.81 10.49
N ASP A 93 2.59 -1.33 10.46
CA ASP A 93 2.18 -0.25 9.54
C ASP A 93 2.93 1.04 9.89
N LEU A 94 3.03 1.33 11.19
CA LEU A 94 3.67 2.53 11.72
C LEU A 94 5.19 2.52 11.51
N ARG A 95 5.83 1.33 11.52
CA ARG A 95 7.25 1.16 11.19
C ARG A 95 7.58 1.57 9.76
N TRP A 96 6.63 1.47 8.83
CA TRP A 96 6.79 1.91 7.45
C TRP A 96 6.34 3.34 7.21
N LEU A 97 5.44 3.88 8.05
CA LEU A 97 4.86 5.22 7.87
C LEU A 97 5.91 6.34 7.87
N GLY A 98 6.75 6.42 8.91
CA GLY A 98 7.79 7.44 9.01
C GLY A 98 8.80 7.40 7.84
N PRO A 99 9.41 6.23 7.56
CA PRO A 99 10.30 6.06 6.42
C PRO A 99 9.67 6.41 5.07
N ALA A 100 8.41 6.04 4.86
CA ALA A 100 7.67 6.36 3.65
C ALA A 100 7.44 7.87 3.49
N GLN A 101 7.06 8.56 4.57
CA GLN A 101 6.88 10.01 4.57
C GLN A 101 8.20 10.74 4.28
N TRP A 102 9.29 10.29 4.91
CA TRP A 102 10.61 10.86 4.66
C TRP A 102 11.02 10.69 3.19
N ALA A 103 10.91 9.47 2.64
CA ALA A 103 11.32 9.18 1.27
C ALA A 103 10.48 9.95 0.23
N ALA A 104 9.17 10.05 0.44
CA ALA A 104 8.30 10.85 -0.42
C ALA A 104 8.67 12.34 -0.38
N SER A 105 8.91 12.88 0.82
CA SER A 105 9.34 14.27 1.01
C SER A 105 10.70 14.55 0.36
N ALA A 106 11.66 13.65 0.51
CA ALA A 106 12.99 13.76 -0.10
C ALA A 106 12.95 13.79 -1.64
N LEU A 107 11.90 13.21 -2.25
CA LEU A 107 11.66 13.23 -3.69
C LEU A 107 10.69 14.34 -4.13
N GLY A 108 10.17 15.14 -3.22
CA GLY A 108 9.15 16.15 -3.51
C GLY A 108 7.82 15.57 -4.00
N LEU A 109 7.54 14.30 -3.69
CA LEU A 109 6.35 13.60 -4.18
C LEU A 109 5.17 13.77 -3.22
N PRO A 110 3.97 14.16 -3.71
CA PRO A 110 2.77 14.30 -2.91
C PRO A 110 2.12 12.92 -2.66
N VAL A 111 2.84 12.02 -2.00
CA VAL A 111 2.44 10.62 -1.80
C VAL A 111 2.26 10.31 -0.31
N GLY A 112 1.26 9.48 -0.02
CA GLY A 112 0.98 8.91 1.30
C GLY A 112 1.05 7.39 1.25
N LEU A 113 1.38 6.77 2.39
CA LEU A 113 1.33 5.30 2.53
C LEU A 113 -0.12 4.89 2.83
N VAL A 114 -0.66 3.97 2.03
CA VAL A 114 -1.96 3.34 2.30
C VAL A 114 -1.76 1.88 2.69
N VAL A 115 -2.44 1.41 3.73
CA VAL A 115 -2.40 0.01 4.15
C VAL A 115 -3.54 -0.75 3.48
N VAL A 116 -3.22 -1.91 2.90
CA VAL A 116 -4.13 -2.77 2.13
C VAL A 116 -4.15 -4.15 2.77
N THR A 117 -5.35 -4.62 3.10
CA THR A 117 -5.62 -5.98 3.58
C THR A 117 -6.64 -6.65 2.66
N ARG A 118 -6.93 -7.93 2.88
CA ARG A 118 -7.97 -8.63 2.12
C ARG A 118 -9.39 -8.08 2.37
N LYS A 119 -9.59 -7.34 3.47
CA LYS A 119 -10.88 -6.73 3.81
C LYS A 119 -11.05 -5.36 3.16
N GLY A 120 -9.96 -4.68 2.81
CA GLY A 120 -10.02 -3.35 2.24
C GLY A 120 -8.74 -2.57 2.40
N TRP A 121 -8.84 -1.25 2.48
CA TRP A 121 -7.69 -0.37 2.68
C TRP A 121 -8.01 0.75 3.67
N PHE A 122 -6.97 1.31 4.28
CA PHE A 122 -7.06 2.50 5.12
C PHE A 122 -5.79 3.34 5.03
N ASP A 123 -5.95 4.65 5.22
CA ASP A 123 -4.85 5.58 5.45
C ASP A 123 -4.51 5.59 6.96
N PRO A 124 -3.28 5.25 7.37
CA PRO A 124 -2.90 5.20 8.79
C PRO A 124 -2.77 6.57 9.46
N VAL A 125 -2.75 7.67 8.69
CA VAL A 125 -2.68 9.06 9.19
C VAL A 125 -4.06 9.65 9.36
N SER A 126 -4.93 9.57 8.34
CA SER A 126 -6.26 10.19 8.39
C SER A 126 -7.37 9.27 8.88
N GLY A 127 -7.13 7.95 8.91
CA GLY A 127 -8.15 6.95 9.24
C GLY A 127 -9.19 6.73 8.13
N VAL A 128 -9.08 7.44 6.99
CA VAL A 128 -9.99 7.23 5.85
C VAL A 128 -9.82 5.81 5.35
N CYS A 129 -10.93 5.07 5.27
CA CYS A 129 -10.91 3.66 4.95
C CYS A 129 -12.03 3.24 4.00
N ARG A 130 -11.86 2.06 3.41
CA ARG A 130 -12.92 1.37 2.67
C ARG A 130 -12.82 -0.12 2.91
N GLU A 131 -13.93 -0.72 3.32
CA GLU A 131 -14.04 -2.17 3.56
C GLU A 131 -15.02 -2.82 2.56
N TRP A 132 -14.74 -4.08 2.22
CA TRP A 132 -15.62 -4.95 1.44
C TRP A 132 -15.85 -6.28 2.14
N ARG A 133 -17.13 -6.65 2.35
CA ARG A 133 -17.51 -8.00 2.81
C ARG A 133 -17.14 -9.10 1.80
N ARG A 134 -17.31 -8.81 0.50
CA ARG A 134 -16.94 -9.69 -0.61
C ARG A 134 -16.50 -8.85 -1.80
N LEU A 135 -15.19 -8.78 -2.02
CA LEU A 135 -14.64 -8.23 -3.24
C LEU A 135 -14.48 -9.35 -4.27
N ARG A 136 -14.98 -9.11 -5.49
CA ARG A 136 -14.81 -9.99 -6.66
C ARG A 136 -14.49 -9.13 -7.86
N ARG A 137 -13.71 -9.67 -8.79
CA ARG A 137 -13.58 -9.11 -10.13
C ARG A 137 -14.98 -9.18 -10.77
N ARG A 138 -15.46 -8.06 -11.32
CA ARG A 138 -16.67 -8.14 -12.16
C ARG A 138 -16.26 -8.85 -13.45
N PRO A 139 -17.02 -9.83 -13.93
CA PRO A 139 -16.77 -10.39 -15.25
C PRO A 139 -17.08 -9.29 -16.28
N GLY A 140 -16.07 -8.87 -17.04
CA GLY A 140 -16.19 -7.93 -18.17
C GLY A 140 -16.33 -6.46 -17.78
N GLY A 141 -15.40 -5.65 -18.27
CA GLY A 141 -15.42 -4.18 -18.23
C GLY A 141 -14.26 -3.65 -19.03
#